data_AF-A0A9D8RVJ7-F1
#
_entry.id   AF-A0A9D8RVJ7-F1
#
_cell.length_a   1.000
_cell.length_b   1.000
_cell.length_c   1.000
_cell.angle_alpha   90.00
_cell.angle_beta   90.00
_cell.angle_gamma   90.00
#
_symmetry.space_group_name_H-M   'P 1'
#
loop_
_entity.id
_entity.type
_entity.pdbx_description
1 polymer ?
#
loop_
_entity_poly.entity_id
_entity_poly.type
_entity_poly.pdbx_seq_one_letter_code
_entity_poly.pdbx_strand_id
1 'polypeptide(L)'
;MKKLLIMLMALMLVMLSFTACGDDDDNGGDGGSGGSSDTGNGSGAGDTGSGDSTVCQHTNTTVTKPRVPGNCTNRELTAEITCNDCNKVIQKQKEGDRDPNNHCIYSEGNYTFTAAVSPTCTDEGNTPKVQCVHCGEIVDRGEKIPALGHNWVDNAEVPATCTRPGSTGGQHCSVCFIENPENKATVVPPLNHKVGEESKLTEDTTFEAVPATCTEQGISKKYHCSLCDEDVFEYTPAKNHMEDGVSKLVKDDA
;
A
#
# COMPACT_ATOMS: atom_id res chain seq x y z
N MET A 1 14.17 12.04 2.98
CA MET A 1 15.00 12.15 1.74
C MET A 1 15.67 10.84 1.34
N LYS A 2 16.40 10.14 2.21
CA LYS A 2 17.03 8.84 1.88
C LYS A 2 16.06 7.74 1.41
N LYS A 3 14.85 7.65 1.98
CA LYS A 3 13.81 6.66 1.57
C LYS A 3 13.14 6.99 0.22
N LEU A 4 13.00 8.28 -0.12
CA LEU A 4 12.46 8.73 -1.40
C LEU A 4 13.46 8.51 -2.54
N LEU A 5 14.76 8.65 -2.25
CA LEU A 5 15.83 8.36 -3.20
C LEU A 5 15.93 6.85 -3.52
N ILE A 6 15.68 5.98 -2.53
CA ILE A 6 15.65 4.52 -2.73
C ILE A 6 14.44 4.09 -3.57
N MET A 7 13.26 4.69 -3.36
CA MET A 7 12.06 4.45 -4.18
C MET A 7 12.22 4.92 -5.63
N LEU A 8 12.84 6.09 -5.84
CA LEU A 8 13.16 6.58 -7.19
C LEU A 8 14.22 5.73 -7.90
N MET A 9 15.21 5.20 -7.17
CA MET A 9 16.20 4.28 -7.74
C MET A 9 15.63 2.89 -8.04
N ALA A 10 14.68 2.38 -7.25
CA ALA A 10 13.96 1.15 -7.58
C ALA A 10 13.10 1.32 -8.85
N LEU A 11 12.44 2.47 -9.03
CA LEU A 11 11.67 2.79 -10.23
C LEU A 11 12.57 2.98 -11.47
N MET A 12 13.78 3.53 -11.31
CA MET A 12 14.76 3.67 -12.41
C MET A 12 15.47 2.34 -12.75
N LEU A 13 15.70 1.44 -11.80
CA LEU A 13 16.27 0.11 -12.09
C LEU A 13 15.35 -0.76 -12.95
N VAL A 14 14.02 -0.60 -12.81
CA VAL A 14 13.04 -1.28 -13.68
C VAL A 14 13.12 -0.75 -15.13
N MET A 15 13.49 0.51 -15.34
CA MET A 15 13.63 1.11 -16.67
C MET A 15 14.98 0.84 -17.34
N LEU A 16 16.03 0.52 -16.57
CA LEU A 16 17.37 0.21 -17.07
C LEU A 16 17.59 -1.28 -17.37
N SER A 17 16.59 -2.13 -17.11
CA SER A 17 16.65 -3.58 -17.38
C SER A 17 16.15 -3.99 -18.77
N PHE A 18 15.64 -3.03 -19.56
CA PHE A 18 15.35 -3.25 -20.98
C PHE A 18 16.64 -3.14 -21.79
N THR A 19 17.55 -4.08 -21.54
CA THR A 19 18.65 -4.35 -22.47
C THR A 19 18.04 -4.66 -23.82
N ALA A 20 18.35 -3.81 -24.80
CA ALA A 20 18.03 -4.01 -26.19
C ALA A 20 18.38 -5.44 -26.62
N CYS A 21 17.37 -6.20 -27.02
CA CYS A 21 17.55 -7.40 -27.82
C CYS A 21 17.64 -6.93 -29.26
N GLY A 22 18.79 -7.15 -29.88
CA GLY A 22 19.06 -6.79 -31.25
C GLY A 22 18.17 -7.55 -32.22
N ASP A 23 17.98 -6.93 -33.38
CA ASP A 23 17.46 -7.56 -34.58
C ASP A 23 18.42 -8.69 -34.99
N ASP A 24 18.15 -9.93 -34.55
CA ASP A 24 18.79 -11.11 -35.11
C ASP A 24 17.97 -11.57 -36.33
N ASP A 25 18.17 -10.86 -37.44
CA ASP A 25 17.92 -11.38 -38.77
C ASP A 25 18.92 -12.52 -39.08
N ASP A 26 18.42 -13.53 -39.77
CA ASP A 26 19.04 -14.81 -40.13
C ASP A 26 20.53 -14.77 -40.58
N ASN A 27 21.26 -15.86 -40.26
CA ASN A 27 21.92 -16.77 -41.22
C ASN A 27 23.39 -17.20 -40.87
N GLY A 28 23.57 -18.49 -40.58
CA GLY A 28 24.73 -19.31 -40.98
C GLY A 28 26.06 -19.24 -40.19
N GLY A 29 26.55 -20.38 -39.69
CA GLY A 29 27.98 -20.55 -39.38
C GLY A 29 28.36 -21.64 -38.36
N ASP A 30 28.58 -22.84 -38.88
CA ASP A 30 29.49 -23.94 -38.49
C ASP A 30 30.40 -23.85 -37.22
N GLY A 31 30.62 -24.99 -36.54
CA GLY A 31 31.72 -25.14 -35.56
C GLY A 31 31.51 -26.15 -34.42
N GLY A 32 31.86 -27.42 -34.65
CA GLY A 32 31.60 -28.58 -33.76
C GLY A 32 32.29 -28.62 -32.39
N SER A 33 31.89 -29.57 -31.54
CA SER A 33 32.70 -30.77 -31.17
C SER A 33 32.20 -31.48 -29.89
N GLY A 34 31.98 -32.80 -30.01
CA GLY A 34 32.03 -33.80 -28.92
C GLY A 34 30.72 -34.03 -28.16
N GLY A 35 30.16 -35.24 -28.03
CA GLY A 35 30.55 -36.57 -28.47
C GLY A 35 29.66 -37.61 -27.76
N SER A 36 29.35 -38.71 -28.46
CA SER A 36 28.86 -40.01 -27.96
C SER A 36 27.45 -40.03 -27.33
N SER A 37 26.55 -40.99 -27.59
CA SER A 37 26.64 -42.33 -28.19
C SER A 37 25.24 -42.81 -28.63
N ASP A 38 25.25 -43.92 -29.36
CA ASP A 38 24.14 -44.90 -29.51
C ASP A 38 23.33 -44.93 -30.82
N THR A 39 24.00 -45.51 -31.82
CA THR A 39 23.65 -46.75 -32.55
C THR A 39 22.18 -47.07 -32.83
N GLY A 40 21.85 -47.14 -34.13
CA GLY A 40 20.66 -47.78 -34.66
C GLY A 40 20.80 -48.11 -36.15
N ASN A 41 21.76 -48.99 -36.45
CA ASN A 41 22.04 -49.55 -37.77
C ASN A 41 20.83 -50.38 -38.27
N GLY A 42 20.20 -49.94 -39.36
CA GLY A 42 19.26 -50.72 -40.17
C GLY A 42 19.88 -51.07 -41.51
N SER A 43 20.82 -52.03 -41.52
CA SER A 43 21.36 -52.64 -42.73
C SER A 43 20.29 -53.52 -43.39
N GLY A 44 19.65 -53.03 -44.45
CA GLY A 44 18.90 -53.84 -45.39
C GLY A 44 19.72 -54.02 -46.66
N ALA A 45 20.47 -55.11 -46.76
CA ALA A 45 21.17 -55.52 -47.97
C ALA A 45 20.23 -56.30 -48.90
N GLY A 46 20.23 -55.94 -50.19
CA GLY A 46 19.60 -56.73 -51.24
C GLY A 46 19.16 -55.91 -52.46
N ASP A 47 20.11 -55.26 -53.15
CA ASP A 47 19.86 -54.82 -54.52
C ASP A 47 20.98 -55.33 -55.45
N THR A 48 20.63 -56.30 -56.29
CA THR A 48 21.36 -56.63 -57.51
C THR A 48 20.38 -56.45 -58.66
N GLY A 49 20.29 -55.22 -59.16
CA GLY A 49 19.40 -54.87 -60.26
C GLY A 49 19.85 -53.59 -60.94
N SER A 50 20.83 -53.71 -61.84
CA SER A 50 21.20 -52.68 -62.81
C SER A 50 19.96 -52.22 -63.58
N GLY A 51 19.47 -51.03 -63.23
CA GLY A 51 18.45 -50.28 -63.94
C GLY A 51 18.63 -48.82 -63.61
N ASP A 52 18.95 -48.03 -64.63
CA ASP A 52 19.03 -46.57 -64.57
C ASP A 52 17.75 -45.99 -63.93
N SER A 53 17.85 -45.68 -62.65
CA SER A 53 16.83 -45.02 -61.85
C SER A 53 17.61 -44.18 -60.86
N THR A 54 17.89 -42.95 -61.26
CA THR A 54 18.53 -41.95 -60.43
C THR A 54 17.74 -41.86 -59.13
N VAL A 55 18.24 -42.52 -58.08
CA VAL A 55 17.65 -42.43 -56.74
C VAL A 55 17.75 -40.96 -56.34
N CYS A 56 16.61 -40.29 -56.21
CA CYS A 56 16.58 -38.90 -55.79
C CYS A 56 17.13 -38.82 -54.36
N GLN A 57 18.24 -38.11 -54.19
CA GLN A 57 18.92 -37.96 -52.89
C GLN A 57 18.22 -36.94 -51.98
N HIS A 58 17.21 -36.22 -52.50
CA HIS A 58 16.40 -35.23 -51.80
C HIS A 58 17.21 -34.15 -51.07
N THR A 59 18.35 -33.73 -51.65
CA THR A 59 19.23 -32.69 -51.10
C THR A 59 18.89 -31.29 -51.63
N ASN A 60 18.33 -31.18 -52.83
CA ASN A 60 17.80 -29.92 -53.39
C ASN A 60 16.32 -29.76 -53.01
N THR A 61 16.07 -28.96 -51.97
CA THR A 61 14.75 -28.84 -51.35
C THR A 61 14.36 -27.40 -51.10
N THR A 62 13.07 -27.10 -51.17
CA THR A 62 12.50 -25.79 -50.83
C THR A 62 11.45 -25.94 -49.74
N VAL A 63 11.42 -24.98 -48.83
CA VAL A 63 10.31 -24.81 -47.88
C VAL A 63 9.11 -24.26 -48.65
N THR A 64 8.11 -25.09 -48.90
CA THR A 64 6.89 -24.71 -49.62
C THR A 64 5.83 -24.12 -48.69
N LYS A 65 5.90 -24.44 -47.39
CA LYS A 65 5.16 -23.75 -46.33
C LYS A 65 6.07 -23.49 -45.14
N PRO A 66 6.23 -22.23 -44.70
CA PRO A 66 7.08 -21.90 -43.58
C PRO A 66 6.53 -22.48 -42.27
N ARG A 67 7.42 -22.70 -41.30
CA ARG A 67 7.01 -23.04 -39.93
C ARG A 67 6.18 -21.90 -39.35
N VAL A 68 5.07 -22.22 -38.69
CA VAL A 68 4.29 -21.28 -37.89
C VAL A 68 4.39 -21.72 -36.42
N PRO A 69 5.08 -20.97 -35.54
CA PRO A 69 5.14 -21.30 -34.13
C PRO A 69 3.74 -21.36 -33.50
N GLY A 70 3.53 -22.29 -32.55
CA GLY A 70 2.31 -22.32 -31.75
C GLY A 70 2.25 -21.14 -30.79
N ASN A 71 1.05 -20.72 -30.40
CA ASN A 71 0.81 -19.68 -29.40
C ASN A 71 -0.30 -20.12 -28.44
N CYS A 72 -0.76 -19.21 -27.57
CA CYS A 72 -1.74 -19.53 -26.54
C CYS A 72 -3.12 -19.97 -27.09
N THR A 73 -3.47 -19.63 -28.35
CA THR A 73 -4.72 -20.05 -28.99
C THR A 73 -4.50 -21.10 -30.09
N ASN A 74 -3.39 -21.01 -30.82
CA ASN A 74 -3.10 -21.77 -32.03
C ASN A 74 -1.98 -22.79 -31.81
N ARG A 75 -2.12 -23.97 -32.41
CA ARG A 75 -1.07 -24.99 -32.38
C ARG A 75 0.06 -24.62 -33.35
N GLU A 76 1.25 -25.14 -33.08
CA GLU A 76 2.37 -25.05 -34.00
C GLU A 76 2.09 -25.79 -35.31
N LEU A 77 2.63 -25.29 -36.42
CA LEU A 77 2.69 -25.97 -37.70
C LEU A 77 4.15 -26.11 -38.14
N THR A 78 4.63 -27.33 -38.33
CA THR A 78 5.98 -27.60 -38.84
C THR A 78 6.11 -27.20 -40.31
N ALA A 79 7.31 -26.85 -40.76
CA ALA A 79 7.53 -26.50 -42.16
C ALA A 79 7.24 -27.67 -43.11
N GLU A 80 6.65 -27.37 -44.27
CA GLU A 80 6.49 -28.30 -45.39
C GLU A 80 7.68 -28.15 -46.34
N ILE A 81 8.35 -29.26 -46.65
CA ILE A 81 9.54 -29.27 -47.50
C ILE A 81 9.27 -30.17 -48.71
N THR A 82 9.52 -29.60 -49.89
CA THR A 82 9.39 -30.27 -51.18
C THR A 82 10.75 -30.37 -51.85
N CYS A 83 11.06 -31.52 -52.44
CA CYS A 83 12.25 -31.68 -53.25
C CYS A 83 12.02 -31.11 -54.66
N ASN A 84 12.91 -30.23 -55.10
CA ASN A 84 12.80 -29.56 -56.40
C ASN A 84 13.11 -30.50 -57.59
N ASP A 85 13.91 -31.56 -57.35
CA ASP A 85 14.35 -32.46 -58.42
C ASP A 85 13.27 -33.48 -58.81
N CYS A 86 12.50 -33.97 -57.84
CA CYS A 86 11.45 -34.97 -58.06
C CYS A 86 10.02 -34.44 -57.81
N ASN A 87 9.89 -33.17 -57.42
CA ASN A 87 8.63 -32.49 -57.08
C ASN A 87 7.77 -33.22 -56.03
N LYS A 88 8.40 -34.06 -55.18
CA LYS A 88 7.71 -34.76 -54.08
C LYS A 88 7.84 -33.99 -52.78
N VAL A 89 6.75 -33.95 -52.02
CA VAL A 89 6.76 -33.49 -50.63
C VAL A 89 7.49 -34.54 -49.79
N ILE A 90 8.66 -34.19 -49.27
CA ILE A 90 9.51 -35.08 -48.48
C ILE A 90 9.26 -34.92 -46.98
N GLN A 91 8.81 -33.73 -46.56
CA GLN A 91 8.32 -33.46 -45.22
C GLN A 91 6.98 -32.76 -45.34
N LYS A 92 5.91 -33.44 -44.92
CA LYS A 92 4.59 -32.82 -44.79
C LYS A 92 4.53 -31.96 -43.54
N GLN A 93 3.82 -30.84 -43.64
CA GLN A 93 3.44 -30.05 -42.48
C GLN A 93 2.63 -30.90 -41.51
N LYS A 94 2.96 -30.80 -40.23
CA LYS A 94 2.26 -31.47 -39.13
C LYS A 94 1.90 -30.46 -38.07
N GLU A 95 0.81 -30.73 -37.37
CA GLU A 95 0.38 -29.91 -36.25
C GLU A 95 1.10 -30.37 -34.97
N GLY A 96 1.69 -29.41 -34.28
CA GLY A 96 2.38 -29.59 -33.00
C GLY A 96 1.51 -29.16 -31.82
N ASP A 97 2.17 -28.90 -30.70
CA ASP A 97 1.50 -28.41 -29.50
C ASP A 97 1.25 -26.91 -29.55
N ARG A 98 0.32 -26.46 -28.71
CA ARG A 98 0.24 -25.04 -28.37
C ARG A 98 1.41 -24.73 -27.47
N ASP A 99 1.90 -23.50 -27.54
CA ASP A 99 2.85 -22.98 -26.58
C ASP A 99 2.12 -21.97 -25.69
N PRO A 100 1.72 -22.36 -24.46
CA PRO A 100 1.04 -21.47 -23.52
C PRO A 100 1.93 -20.33 -23.04
N ASN A 101 3.25 -20.39 -23.25
CA ASN A 101 4.17 -19.33 -22.87
C ASN A 101 4.52 -18.41 -24.04
N ASN A 102 4.19 -18.80 -25.27
CA ASN A 102 4.32 -17.97 -26.46
C ASN A 102 3.12 -17.04 -26.60
N HIS A 103 2.96 -16.15 -25.62
CA HIS A 103 2.22 -14.91 -25.81
C HIS A 103 3.22 -13.93 -26.40
N CYS A 104 3.10 -13.56 -27.68
CA CYS A 104 3.98 -12.56 -28.26
C CYS A 104 3.98 -11.30 -27.37
N ILE A 105 5.15 -10.97 -26.81
CA ILE A 105 5.25 -10.14 -25.61
C ILE A 105 5.07 -8.63 -25.93
N TYR A 106 5.06 -8.19 -27.19
CA TYR A 106 5.12 -6.75 -27.52
C TYR A 106 4.28 -6.26 -28.70
N SER A 107 3.17 -6.92 -29.07
CA SER A 107 2.15 -6.20 -29.86
C SER A 107 1.28 -5.41 -28.90
N GLU A 108 1.45 -4.09 -28.84
CA GLU A 108 0.58 -3.18 -28.10
C GLU A 108 -0.89 -3.57 -28.32
N GLY A 109 -1.60 -3.93 -27.23
CA GLY A 109 -3.03 -4.23 -27.28
C GLY A 109 -3.49 -5.67 -27.00
N ASN A 110 -2.59 -6.61 -26.67
CA ASN A 110 -2.98 -8.00 -26.38
C ASN A 110 -3.06 -8.36 -24.87
N TYR A 111 -2.88 -7.37 -23.99
CA TYR A 111 -2.93 -7.57 -22.55
C TYR A 111 -3.88 -6.59 -21.88
N THR A 112 -4.58 -7.05 -20.85
CA THR A 112 -5.26 -6.19 -19.89
C THR A 112 -4.41 -6.05 -18.63
N PHE A 113 -4.47 -4.85 -18.06
CA PHE A 113 -3.79 -4.51 -16.82
C PHE A 113 -4.83 -4.17 -15.76
N THR A 114 -4.68 -4.71 -14.56
CA THR A 114 -5.43 -4.17 -13.43
C THR A 114 -4.85 -2.82 -13.01
N ALA A 115 -5.67 -1.97 -12.39
CA ALA A 115 -5.17 -0.73 -11.82
C ALA A 115 -4.11 -1.01 -10.73
N ALA A 116 -3.04 -0.24 -10.73
CA ALA A 116 -2.13 -0.18 -9.60
C ALA A 116 -2.82 0.56 -8.44
N VAL A 117 -2.62 0.07 -7.22
CA VAL A 117 -3.11 0.72 -6.00
C VAL A 117 -1.90 1.03 -5.13
N SER A 118 -1.71 2.30 -4.78
CA SER A 118 -0.63 2.68 -3.86
C SER A 118 -1.00 2.32 -2.42
N PRO A 119 -0.03 1.86 -1.59
CA PRO A 119 -0.30 1.59 -0.18
C PRO A 119 -0.62 2.87 0.60
N THR A 120 -1.43 2.74 1.65
CA THR A 120 -1.72 3.81 2.62
C THR A 120 -0.99 3.54 3.95
N CYS A 121 -1.25 4.33 4.99
CA CYS A 121 -0.71 4.03 6.33
C CYS A 121 -1.20 2.68 6.88
N THR A 122 -2.42 2.27 6.52
CA THR A 122 -3.08 1.07 7.06
C THR A 122 -3.31 -0.01 6.03
N ASP A 123 -3.53 0.36 4.77
CA ASP A 123 -3.91 -0.57 3.71
C ASP A 123 -2.74 -0.90 2.79
N GLU A 124 -2.64 -2.17 2.42
CA GLU A 124 -1.70 -2.63 1.39
C GLU A 124 -2.05 -2.04 0.02
N GLY A 125 -1.03 -1.78 -0.79
CA GLY A 125 -1.13 -1.50 -2.22
C GLY A 125 -0.91 -2.75 -3.06
N ASN A 126 -1.03 -2.62 -4.38
CA ASN A 126 -0.74 -3.70 -5.33
C ASN A 126 -0.18 -3.16 -6.65
N THR A 127 0.74 -3.89 -7.26
CA THR A 127 1.14 -3.66 -8.65
C THR A 127 0.10 -4.23 -9.64
N PRO A 128 0.08 -3.77 -10.91
CA PRO A 128 -0.82 -4.31 -11.92
C PRO A 128 -0.62 -5.81 -12.13
N LYS A 129 -1.73 -6.53 -12.30
CA LYS A 129 -1.73 -7.88 -12.87
C LYS A 129 -1.79 -7.76 -14.39
N VAL A 130 -1.14 -8.68 -15.07
CA VAL A 130 -1.12 -8.75 -16.54
C VAL A 130 -1.86 -10.00 -16.97
N GLN A 131 -2.89 -9.84 -17.80
CA GLN A 131 -3.68 -10.94 -18.33
C GLN A 131 -3.73 -10.89 -19.85
N CYS A 132 -3.54 -12.04 -20.49
CA CYS A 132 -3.68 -12.19 -21.94
C CYS A 132 -5.16 -12.04 -22.36
N VAL A 133 -5.44 -11.17 -23.33
CA VAL A 133 -6.81 -10.92 -23.82
C VAL A 133 -7.36 -12.15 -24.56
N HIS A 134 -6.51 -12.90 -25.26
CA HIS A 134 -6.94 -13.99 -26.13
C HIS A 134 -7.28 -15.29 -25.41
N CYS A 135 -6.51 -15.68 -24.39
CA CYS A 135 -6.75 -16.92 -23.64
C CYS A 135 -7.16 -16.70 -22.18
N GLY A 136 -7.09 -15.47 -21.66
CA GLY A 136 -7.44 -15.12 -20.28
C GLY A 136 -6.41 -15.56 -19.24
N GLU A 137 -5.25 -16.07 -19.65
CA GLU A 137 -4.18 -16.49 -18.74
C GLU A 137 -3.54 -15.28 -18.04
N ILE A 138 -3.26 -15.44 -16.74
CA ILE A 138 -2.54 -14.44 -15.95
C ILE A 138 -1.05 -14.66 -16.16
N VAL A 139 -0.43 -13.75 -16.90
CA VAL A 139 1.01 -13.76 -17.23
C VAL A 139 1.83 -13.21 -16.08
N ASP A 140 1.30 -12.20 -15.39
CA ASP A 140 1.85 -11.68 -14.15
C ASP A 140 0.73 -11.48 -13.13
N ARG A 141 0.90 -12.03 -11.93
CA ARG A 141 -0.09 -11.94 -10.86
C ARG A 141 -0.04 -10.62 -10.09
N GLY A 142 0.94 -9.77 -10.38
CA GLY A 142 1.26 -8.61 -9.58
C GLY A 142 1.74 -8.99 -8.19
N GLU A 143 2.17 -7.98 -7.44
CA GLU A 143 2.69 -8.12 -6.09
C GLU A 143 1.93 -7.23 -5.14
N LYS A 144 1.77 -7.71 -3.90
CA LYS A 144 1.27 -6.89 -2.79
C LYS A 144 2.38 -5.96 -2.32
N ILE A 145 2.02 -4.70 -2.11
CA ILE A 145 2.89 -3.68 -1.53
C ILE A 145 2.44 -3.49 -0.08
N PRO A 146 3.28 -3.76 0.93
CA PRO A 146 2.91 -3.58 2.33
C PRO A 146 2.43 -2.15 2.63
N ALA A 147 1.54 -2.01 3.61
CA ALA A 147 1.15 -0.71 4.14
C ALA A 147 2.39 0.09 4.60
N LEU A 148 2.33 1.42 4.46
CA LEU A 148 3.44 2.32 4.82
C LEU A 148 3.71 2.34 6.33
N GLY A 149 2.70 1.99 7.13
CA GLY A 149 2.70 2.18 8.57
C GLY A 149 2.56 3.66 8.97
N HIS A 150 2.48 3.88 10.28
CA HIS A 150 2.41 5.23 10.85
C HIS A 150 3.81 5.77 11.15
N ASN A 151 4.03 7.05 10.82
CA ASN A 151 5.20 7.80 11.24
C ASN A 151 4.79 8.83 12.28
N TRP A 152 4.95 8.44 13.55
CA TRP A 152 4.55 9.22 14.72
C TRP A 152 5.44 10.45 14.91
N VAL A 153 4.81 11.61 15.11
CA VAL A 153 5.45 12.88 15.44
C VAL A 153 4.77 13.48 16.67
N ASP A 154 5.54 14.21 17.47
CA ASP A 154 5.06 14.75 18.74
C ASP A 154 4.16 15.97 18.55
N ASN A 155 3.09 16.00 19.33
CA ASN A 155 2.26 17.17 19.59
C ASN A 155 2.84 17.92 20.77
N ALA A 156 2.91 19.25 20.64
CA ALA A 156 3.34 20.11 21.74
C ALA A 156 2.40 19.99 22.94
N GLU A 157 2.99 20.06 24.13
CA GLU A 157 2.23 20.22 25.36
C GLU A 157 1.58 21.60 25.40
N VAL A 158 0.39 21.66 25.99
CA VAL A 158 -0.32 22.91 26.25
C VAL A 158 -0.50 22.99 27.76
N PRO A 159 0.19 23.89 28.49
CA PRO A 159 0.02 23.97 29.93
C PRO A 159 -1.39 24.37 30.31
N ALA A 160 -1.89 23.84 31.43
CA ALA A 160 -3.15 24.29 32.01
C ALA A 160 -3.01 25.70 32.58
N THR A 161 -4.12 26.41 32.63
CA THR A 161 -4.23 27.75 33.25
C THR A 161 -5.22 27.70 34.40
N CYS A 162 -5.40 28.80 35.13
CA CYS A 162 -6.39 28.87 36.22
C CYS A 162 -7.82 28.54 35.75
N THR A 163 -8.17 28.83 34.50
CA THR A 163 -9.55 28.72 33.98
C THR A 163 -9.71 27.74 32.82
N ARG A 164 -8.63 27.41 32.10
CA ARG A 164 -8.67 26.50 30.95
C ARG A 164 -7.79 25.27 31.16
N PRO A 165 -8.29 24.06 30.85
CA PRO A 165 -7.48 22.84 30.87
C PRO A 165 -6.29 22.93 29.90
N GLY A 166 -5.25 22.16 30.21
CA GLY A 166 -4.10 21.92 29.35
C GLY A 166 -4.15 20.54 28.69
N SER A 167 -3.05 20.16 28.05
CA SER A 167 -2.82 18.85 27.46
C SER A 167 -1.34 18.43 27.58
N THR A 168 -1.09 17.17 27.92
CA THR A 168 0.26 16.61 28.19
C THR A 168 1.13 16.41 26.94
N GLY A 169 0.72 16.91 25.77
CA GLY A 169 1.30 16.48 24.50
C GLY A 169 0.97 15.01 24.23
N GLY A 170 1.23 14.57 23.01
CA GLY A 170 0.95 13.21 22.54
C GLY A 170 1.57 13.01 21.18
N GLN A 171 1.14 12.03 20.41
CA GLN A 171 1.66 11.83 19.06
C GLN A 171 0.55 11.73 18.01
N HIS A 172 0.87 12.16 16.79
CA HIS A 172 0.02 11.93 15.62
C HIS A 172 0.84 11.38 14.45
N CYS A 173 0.18 10.70 13.52
CA CYS A 173 0.84 10.27 12.29
C CYS A 173 1.02 11.48 11.37
N SER A 174 2.26 11.77 10.98
CA SER A 174 2.58 12.88 10.04
C SER A 174 1.94 12.78 8.65
N VAL A 175 1.40 11.61 8.29
CA VAL A 175 0.79 11.36 6.96
C VAL A 175 -0.74 11.38 7.03
N CYS A 176 -1.34 10.63 7.95
CA CYS A 176 -2.80 10.51 8.05
C CYS A 176 -3.42 11.22 9.25
N PHE A 177 -2.60 11.87 10.09
CA PHE A 177 -3.00 12.71 11.23
C PHE A 177 -3.81 12.04 12.34
N ILE A 178 -3.94 10.71 12.32
CA ILE A 178 -4.53 9.99 13.44
C ILE A 178 -3.65 10.12 14.69
N GLU A 179 -4.28 10.11 15.87
CA GLU A 179 -3.57 10.08 17.15
C GLU A 179 -2.92 8.70 17.39
N ASN A 180 -1.77 8.69 18.05
CA ASN A 180 -1.14 7.47 18.51
C ASN A 180 -1.91 6.91 19.73
N PRO A 181 -2.49 5.70 19.66
CA PRO A 181 -3.19 5.11 20.80
C PRO A 181 -2.25 4.77 21.98
N GLU A 182 -0.97 4.48 21.72
CA GLU A 182 0.02 4.18 22.76
C GLU A 182 0.57 5.45 23.44
N ASN A 183 0.53 6.59 22.73
CA ASN A 183 1.01 7.87 23.22
C ASN A 183 -0.03 8.97 22.93
N LYS A 184 -1.20 8.77 23.51
CA LYS A 184 -2.35 9.66 23.34
C LYS A 184 -2.23 10.85 24.27
N ALA A 185 -2.54 12.04 23.75
CA ALA A 185 -2.63 13.23 24.57
C ALA A 185 -3.72 13.07 25.64
N THR A 186 -3.38 13.46 26.86
CA THR A 186 -4.31 13.51 27.99
C THR A 186 -4.66 14.95 28.31
N VAL A 187 -5.85 15.16 28.88
CA VAL A 187 -6.31 16.47 29.31
C VAL A 187 -5.81 16.71 30.73
N VAL A 188 -5.14 17.85 30.93
CA VAL A 188 -4.74 18.32 32.25
C VAL A 188 -5.85 19.26 32.76
N PRO A 189 -6.49 19.00 33.90
CA PRO A 189 -7.52 19.89 34.43
C PRO A 189 -7.01 21.33 34.64
N PRO A 190 -7.89 22.35 34.59
CA PRO A 190 -7.51 23.70 34.98
C PRO A 190 -7.00 23.73 36.42
N LEU A 191 -6.06 24.63 36.69
CA LEU A 191 -5.42 24.75 38.00
C LEU A 191 -6.40 25.23 39.08
N ASN A 192 -7.41 26.01 38.66
CA ASN A 192 -8.44 26.60 39.52
C ASN A 192 -7.87 27.46 40.66
N HIS A 193 -8.75 28.01 41.48
CA HIS A 193 -8.42 28.82 42.65
C HIS A 193 -8.76 28.09 43.96
N LYS A 194 -8.21 26.89 44.14
CA LYS A 194 -8.41 26.11 45.36
C LYS A 194 -7.46 26.60 46.45
N VAL A 195 -8.02 27.07 47.57
CA VAL A 195 -7.26 27.49 48.76
C VAL A 195 -6.65 26.25 49.44
N GLY A 196 -5.36 26.33 49.80
CA GLY A 196 -4.61 25.24 50.46
C GLY A 196 -3.09 25.49 50.50
N GLU A 197 -2.33 24.61 51.15
CA GLU A 197 -0.87 24.75 51.34
C GLU A 197 -0.06 24.80 50.03
N GLU A 198 -0.60 24.26 48.94
CA GLU A 198 0.02 24.25 47.60
C GLU A 198 -0.55 25.34 46.66
N SER A 199 -1.46 26.19 47.15
CA SER A 199 -2.12 27.19 46.31
C SER A 199 -1.19 28.35 45.94
N LYS A 200 -1.36 28.90 44.73
CA LYS A 200 -0.67 30.12 44.24
C LYS A 200 -1.36 31.41 44.67
N LEU A 201 -2.21 31.30 45.70
CA LEU A 201 -2.99 32.37 46.28
C LEU A 201 -2.23 32.97 47.46
N THR A 202 -2.19 34.30 47.54
CA THR A 202 -1.65 35.04 48.69
C THR A 202 -2.79 35.78 49.37
N GLU A 203 -3.01 35.56 50.67
CA GLU A 203 -4.05 36.28 51.42
C GLU A 203 -3.70 37.77 51.53
N ASP A 204 -4.65 38.64 51.19
CA ASP A 204 -4.55 40.07 51.41
C ASP A 204 -4.94 40.38 52.85
N THR A 205 -3.95 40.48 53.72
CA THR A 205 -4.15 40.73 55.16
C THR A 205 -4.59 42.15 55.48
N THR A 206 -4.63 43.04 54.49
CA THR A 206 -5.12 44.42 54.63
C THR A 206 -6.59 44.56 54.27
N PHE A 207 -7.19 43.51 53.69
CA PHE A 207 -8.60 43.50 53.35
C PHE A 207 -9.49 43.44 54.61
N GLU A 208 -10.38 44.41 54.75
CA GLU A 208 -11.39 44.40 55.81
C GLU A 208 -12.60 43.55 55.41
N ALA A 209 -12.93 42.55 56.24
CA ALA A 209 -14.03 41.63 55.99
C ALA A 209 -15.39 42.34 55.91
N VAL A 210 -16.20 41.99 54.92
CA VAL A 210 -17.58 42.48 54.75
C VAL A 210 -18.52 41.50 55.46
N PRO A 211 -19.23 41.89 56.54
CA PRO A 211 -20.06 40.97 57.29
C PRO A 211 -21.32 40.54 56.51
N ALA A 212 -21.69 39.27 56.63
CA ALA A 212 -22.93 38.75 56.05
C ALA A 212 -24.18 39.39 56.69
N THR A 213 -25.21 39.62 55.86
CA THR A 213 -26.52 40.12 56.28
C THR A 213 -27.54 38.98 56.32
N CYS A 214 -28.81 39.30 56.58
CA CYS A 214 -29.88 38.31 56.57
C CYS A 214 -30.19 37.76 55.16
N THR A 215 -29.86 38.53 54.11
CA THR A 215 -30.20 38.22 52.71
C THR A 215 -28.98 38.11 51.79
N GLU A 216 -27.84 38.68 52.16
CA GLU A 216 -26.62 38.70 51.34
C GLU A 216 -25.45 38.02 52.05
N GLN A 217 -24.61 37.38 51.24
CA GLN A 217 -23.37 36.76 51.68
C GLN A 217 -22.37 37.85 52.10
N GLY A 218 -21.54 37.56 53.09
CA GLY A 218 -20.39 38.40 53.43
C GLY A 218 -19.12 37.91 52.74
N ILE A 219 -18.06 38.70 52.80
CA ILE A 219 -16.72 38.34 52.32
C ILE A 219 -15.80 38.25 53.54
N SER A 220 -15.32 37.05 53.86
CA SER A 220 -14.43 36.84 55.02
C SER A 220 -12.97 37.12 54.68
N LYS A 221 -12.53 36.75 53.48
CA LYS A 221 -11.13 36.87 53.06
C LYS A 221 -11.01 37.22 51.58
N LYS A 222 -9.92 37.89 51.24
CA LYS A 222 -9.48 38.16 49.89
C LYS A 222 -8.11 37.54 49.67
N TYR A 223 -7.93 36.90 48.53
CA TYR A 223 -6.66 36.33 48.09
C TYR A 223 -6.31 36.87 46.70
N HIS A 224 -5.03 36.96 46.40
CA HIS A 224 -4.52 37.32 45.08
C HIS A 224 -3.83 36.14 44.42
N CYS A 225 -4.20 35.82 43.18
CA CYS A 225 -3.62 34.72 42.42
C CYS A 225 -2.40 35.16 41.60
N SER A 226 -1.20 34.70 41.97
CA SER A 226 0.03 35.05 41.25
C SER A 226 0.17 34.46 39.83
N LEU A 227 -0.76 33.60 39.39
CA LEU A 227 -0.73 33.00 38.05
C LEU A 227 -1.58 33.74 37.01
N CYS A 228 -2.67 34.39 37.45
CA CYS A 228 -3.59 35.10 36.57
C CYS A 228 -3.90 36.53 37.03
N ASP A 229 -3.28 36.97 38.13
CA ASP A 229 -3.46 38.27 38.79
C ASP A 229 -4.92 38.59 39.20
N GLU A 230 -5.80 37.58 39.24
CA GLU A 230 -7.18 37.73 39.69
C GLU A 230 -7.29 37.64 41.22
N ASP A 231 -8.26 38.39 41.75
CA ASP A 231 -8.63 38.34 43.16
C ASP A 231 -9.69 37.26 43.40
N VAL A 232 -9.47 36.44 44.43
CA VAL A 232 -10.33 35.33 44.84
C VAL A 232 -10.87 35.62 46.23
N PHE A 233 -12.17 35.45 46.42
CA PHE A 233 -12.85 35.79 47.67
C PHE A 233 -13.39 34.54 48.35
N GLU A 234 -13.25 34.49 49.68
CA GLU A 234 -13.92 33.52 50.53
C GLU A 234 -15.18 34.16 51.11
N TYR A 235 -16.30 33.46 50.98
CA TYR A 235 -17.61 34.00 51.32
C TYR A 235 -18.13 33.39 52.62
N THR A 236 -18.79 34.23 53.41
CA THR A 236 -19.58 33.80 54.57
C THR A 236 -21.05 33.72 54.14
N PRO A 237 -21.72 32.57 54.34
CA PRO A 237 -23.14 32.46 53.99
C PRO A 237 -24.00 33.52 54.69
N ALA A 238 -25.08 33.93 54.02
CA ALA A 238 -26.09 34.80 54.62
C ALA A 238 -26.65 34.17 55.91
N LYS A 239 -27.03 35.00 56.87
CA LYS A 239 -27.54 34.54 58.18
C LYS A 239 -28.91 33.86 58.07
N ASN A 240 -29.60 34.05 56.94
CA ASN A 240 -30.97 33.64 56.64
C ASN A 240 -31.99 34.22 57.65
N HIS A 241 -33.14 34.70 57.15
CA HIS A 241 -34.26 34.95 58.03
C HIS A 241 -34.87 33.61 58.44
N MET A 242 -34.91 33.32 59.74
CA MET A 242 -35.94 32.42 60.26
C MET A 242 -37.26 33.17 60.10
N GLU A 243 -38.12 32.72 59.18
CA GLU A 243 -39.52 33.12 59.22
C GLU A 243 -40.11 32.53 60.50
N ASP A 244 -40.07 33.31 61.58
CA ASP A 244 -40.76 32.98 62.82
C ASP A 244 -42.23 32.71 62.49
N GLY A 245 -42.68 31.53 62.87
CA GLY A 245 -43.86 30.88 62.32
C GLY A 245 -45.11 31.76 62.28
N VAL A 246 -45.61 31.98 61.07
CA VAL A 246 -47.06 32.12 60.87
C VAL A 246 -47.58 30.71 60.69
N SER A 247 -48.10 30.14 61.79
CA SER A 247 -49.01 29.02 61.76
C SER A 247 -50.10 29.30 60.73
N LYS A 248 -50.08 28.56 59.61
CA LYS A 248 -51.25 28.38 58.77
C LYS A 248 -52.33 27.77 59.66
N LEU A 249 -53.20 28.62 60.21
CA LEU A 249 -54.56 28.24 60.56
C LEU A 249 -55.20 27.77 59.25
N VAL A 250 -55.09 26.47 58.99
CA VAL A 250 -56.01 25.79 58.10
C VAL A 250 -57.36 25.88 58.82
N LYS A 251 -58.22 26.78 58.34
CA LYS A 251 -59.64 26.70 58.62
C LYS A 251 -60.15 25.52 57.82
N ASP A 252 -60.44 24.42 58.51
CA ASP A 252 -61.27 23.35 57.97
C ASP A 252 -62.72 23.85 58.01
N ASP A 253 -63.18 24.43 56.91
CA ASP A 253 -64.60 24.56 56.59
C ASP A 253 -65.02 23.29 55.83
N ALA A 254 -65.67 22.34 56.52
CA ALA A 254 -66.75 21.45 56.04
C ALA A 254 -67.00 20.27 57.00
#